data_AF-A0A6I3FD85-F1
#
_entry.id   AF-A0A6I3FD85-F1
#
_cell.length_a   1.000
_cell.length_b   1.000
_cell.length_c   1.000
_cell.angle_alpha   90.00
_cell.angle_beta   90.00
_cell.angle_gamma   90.00
#
_symmetry.space_group_name_H-M   'P 1'
#
loop_
_entity.id
_entity.type
_entity.pdbx_description
1 polymer ?
#
loop_
_entity_poly.entity_id
_entity_poly.type
_entity_poly.pdbx_seq_one_letter_code
_entity_poly.pdbx_strand_id
1 'polypeptide(L)' 'MSPREYDESDARIRPARSTRPRSKDRPSHSDAITALVTTVDRGRQTCITD' A
#
# COMPACT_ATOMS: atom_id res chain seq x y z
N MET A 1 -0.38 -37.70 -30.39
CA MET A 1 -0.76 -36.27 -30.30
C MET A 1 0.45 -35.46 -30.71
N SER A 2 0.35 -34.60 -31.71
CA SER A 2 1.44 -33.70 -32.08
C SER A 2 1.66 -32.66 -30.98
N PRO A 3 2.90 -32.21 -30.73
CA PRO A 3 3.15 -31.07 -29.86
C PRO A 3 2.38 -29.84 -30.39
N ARG A 4 1.72 -29.09 -29.49
CA ARG A 4 1.08 -27.82 -29.87
C ARG A 4 2.18 -26.85 -30.31
N GLU A 5 2.00 -26.26 -31.49
CA GLU A 5 2.86 -25.16 -31.95
C GLU A 5 2.49 -23.90 -31.20
N TYR A 6 3.49 -23.17 -30.69
CA TYR A 6 3.29 -21.90 -30.02
C TYR A 6 2.86 -20.84 -31.03
N ASP A 7 1.79 -20.10 -30.74
CA ASP A 7 1.36 -18.95 -31.53
C ASP A 7 1.47 -17.62 -30.75
N GLU A 8 1.20 -16.49 -31.41
CA GLU A 8 1.29 -15.15 -30.79
C GLU A 8 0.31 -14.96 -29.61
N SER A 9 -0.73 -15.79 -29.50
CA SER A 9 -1.68 -15.76 -28.38
C SER A 9 -1.14 -16.45 -27.11
N ASP A 10 -0.09 -17.26 -27.24
CA ASP A 10 0.59 -17.90 -26.10
C ASP A 10 1.51 -16.95 -25.32
N ALA A 11 1.70 -15.72 -25.80
CA ALA A 11 2.51 -14.71 -25.16
C ALA A 11 1.86 -14.21 -23.85
N ARG A 12 2.24 -14.84 -22.72
CA ARG A 12 1.81 -14.38 -21.38
C ARG A 12 2.63 -13.17 -20.95
N ILE A 13 2.07 -11.97 -21.12
CA ILE A 13 2.66 -10.74 -20.60
C ILE A 13 2.31 -10.63 -19.12
N ARG A 14 3.33 -10.50 -18.26
CA ARG A 14 3.10 -10.20 -16.85
C ARG A 14 2.41 -8.84 -16.74
N PRO A 15 1.30 -8.71 -15.99
CA PRO A 15 0.74 -7.40 -15.73
C PRO A 15 1.80 -6.52 -15.08
N ALA A 16 1.83 -5.23 -15.46
CA ALA A 16 2.74 -4.28 -14.86
C ALA A 16 2.52 -4.22 -13.34
N ARG A 17 3.61 -4.01 -12.59
CA ARG A 17 3.53 -3.84 -11.13
C ARG A 17 2.64 -2.63 -10.82
N SER A 18 1.44 -2.88 -10.28
CA SER A 18 0.56 -1.83 -9.79
C SER A 18 0.78 -1.65 -8.29
N THR A 19 1.01 -0.42 -7.85
CA THR A 19 0.88 -0.03 -6.44
C THR A 19 -0.39 0.80 -6.32
N ARG A 20 -1.13 0.64 -5.22
CA ARG A 20 -2.31 1.46 -4.98
C ARG A 20 -1.92 2.95 -5.09
N PRO A 21 -2.62 3.75 -5.91
CA PRO A 21 -2.36 5.18 -5.98
C PRO A 21 -2.41 5.77 -4.56
N ARG A 22 -1.47 6.65 -4.24
CA ARG A 22 -1.56 7.41 -2.99
C ARG A 22 -2.87 8.19 -3.03
N SER A 23 -3.79 7.92 -2.10
CA SER A 23 -4.99 8.77 -1.97
C SER A 23 -4.54 10.18 -1.60
N LYS A 24 -5.24 11.18 -2.16
CA LYS A 24 -5.17 12.55 -1.66
C LYS A 24 -6.03 12.73 -0.41
N ASP A 25 -6.98 11.81 -0.20
CA ASP A 25 -7.80 11.75 0.99
C ASP A 25 -6.93 11.49 2.21
N ARG A 26 -6.91 12.48 3.10
CA ARG A 26 -6.29 12.34 4.41
C ARG A 26 -7.26 11.58 5.34
N PRO A 27 -6.76 10.72 6.24
CA PRO A 27 -7.59 10.13 7.28
C PRO A 27 -8.22 11.24 8.15
N SER A 28 -9.49 11.08 8.52
CA SER A 28 -10.23 12.01 9.37
C SER A 28 -9.79 11.93 10.84
N HIS A 29 -9.27 10.79 11.27
CA HIS A 29 -8.94 10.50 12.67
C HIS A 29 -10.10 10.74 13.65
N SER A 30 -11.36 10.56 13.20
CA SER A 30 -12.56 10.78 14.03
C SER A 30 -12.60 9.91 15.28
N ASP A 31 -12.06 8.70 15.18
CA ASP A 31 -12.11 7.70 16.26
C ASP A 31 -10.79 7.68 17.07
N ALA A 32 -9.94 8.69 16.89
CA ALA A 32 -8.67 8.77 17.59
C ALA A 32 -8.88 9.14 19.06
N ILE A 33 -8.23 8.39 19.95
CA ILE A 33 -8.17 8.71 21.38
C ILE A 33 -7.13 9.81 21.64
N THR A 34 -7.34 10.59 22.71
CA THR A 34 -6.36 11.58 23.17
C THR A 34 -5.14 10.88 23.78
N ALA A 35 -3.95 11.39 23.48
CA ALA A 35 -2.70 10.88 24.01
C ALA A 35 -1.69 12.02 24.22
N LEU A 36 -0.74 11.82 25.13
CA LEU A 36 0.36 12.75 25.37
C LEU A 36 1.57 12.39 24.51
N VAL A 37 2.06 13.33 23.71
CA VAL A 37 3.29 13.15 22.93
C VAL A 37 4.51 13.29 23.85
N THR A 38 5.32 12.24 23.94
CA THR A 38 6.55 12.24 24.77
C THR A 38 7.81 12.48 23.97
N THR A 39 7.86 12.03 22.72
CA THR A 39 9.00 12.25 21.84
C THR A 39 8.56 12.56 20.41
N VAL A 40 9.34 13.39 19.72
CA VAL A 40 9.18 13.72 18.31
C VAL A 40 10.48 13.45 17.58
N ASP A 41 10.44 12.52 16.63
CA ASP A 41 11.51 12.18 15.71
C ASP A 41 11.19 12.70 14.29
N ARG A 42 12.02 12.34 13.32
CA ARG A 42 11.85 12.67 11.89
C ARG A 42 10.57 12.04 11.30
N GLY A 43 9.42 12.67 11.54
CA GLY A 43 8.10 12.24 11.07
C GLY A 43 7.44 11.15 11.89
N ARG A 44 7.97 10.85 13.10
CA ARG A 44 7.37 9.89 14.04
C ARG A 44 7.19 10.54 15.40
N GLN A 45 6.15 10.11 16.10
CA GLN A 45 5.78 10.62 17.42
C GLN A 45 5.59 9.41 18.33
N THR A 46 6.16 9.45 19.53
CA THR A 46 5.83 8.48 20.58
C THR A 46 4.77 9.10 21.46
N CYS A 47 3.67 8.40 21.67
CA CYS A 47 2.54 8.87 22.46
C CYS A 47 2.24 7.89 23.60
N ILE A 48 1.86 8.43 24.74
CA ILE A 48 1.38 7.68 25.90
C ILE A 48 -0.11 7.97 26.10
N THR A 49 -0.88 6.91 26.30
CA THR A 49 -2.29 6.97 26.71
C THR A 49 -2.38 6.70 28.21
N ASP A 50 -3.43 7.21 28.87
CA ASP A 50 -3.75 6.85 30.26
C ASP A 50 -4.14 5.37 30.38
#